data_AF-A0A1Z9ATT9-F1
#
_entry.id   AF-A0A1Z9ATT9-F1
#
_cell.length_a   1.000
_cell.length_b   1.000
_cell.length_c   1.000
_cell.angle_alpha   90.00
_cell.angle_beta   90.00
_cell.angle_gamma   90.00
#
_symmetry.space_group_name_H-M   'P 1'
#
loop_
_entity.id
_entity.type
_entity.pdbx_description
1 polymer ?
#
loop_
_entity_poly.entity_id
_entity_poly.type
_entity_poly.pdbx_seq_one_letter_code
_entity_poly.pdbx_strand_id
1 'polypeptide(L)'
;MALEDVEVNVGGTSIKGVWIAIVLTFGSTIGGGIWAASQFFAQLTEQSEAVIAATAQAEALATRFDDLRDINAQRLQAMDVKLSNMEQAMTAADVENLQGKLAELGANLVSIMDAQQELLDIRDRIALVEKTSSETELRVSGKLDSLNTLDDRFKRFERDMDDLWMAIDATNPLGGN
;
A
#
# COMPACT_ATOMS: atom_id res chain seq x y z
N MET A 1 56.04 -75.71 36.57
CA MET A 1 55.53 -77.10 36.45
C MET A 1 54.90 -77.22 35.07
N ALA A 2 55.53 -77.97 34.18
CA ALA A 2 55.02 -78.15 32.83
C ALA A 2 53.81 -79.12 32.87
N LEU A 3 52.79 -78.87 32.05
CA LEU A 3 51.59 -79.69 31.88
C LEU A 3 51.88 -81.14 31.43
N GLU A 4 53.14 -81.43 31.09
CA GLU A 4 53.62 -82.74 30.67
C GLU A 4 53.66 -83.77 31.80
N ASP A 5 53.83 -83.33 33.05
CA ASP A 5 54.04 -84.21 34.22
C ASP A 5 52.77 -84.40 35.09
N VAL A 6 51.64 -83.82 34.66
CA VAL A 6 50.34 -83.99 35.34
C VAL A 6 49.68 -85.23 34.74
N GLU A 7 49.85 -86.40 35.37
CA GLU A 7 49.14 -87.63 35.00
C GLU A 7 47.91 -87.80 35.89
N VAL A 8 46.72 -87.87 35.28
CA VAL A 8 45.47 -88.13 36.01
C VAL A 8 45.03 -89.55 35.68
N ASN A 9 44.96 -90.41 36.71
CA ASN A 9 44.52 -91.79 36.56
C ASN A 9 43.03 -91.90 36.85
N VAL A 10 42.24 -92.25 35.82
CA VAL A 10 40.80 -92.46 35.95
C VAL A 10 40.50 -93.89 35.49
N GLY A 11 40.02 -94.72 36.41
CA GLY A 11 39.56 -96.07 36.09
C GLY A 11 40.61 -97.03 35.53
N GLY A 12 41.90 -96.87 35.88
CA GLY A 12 42.97 -97.79 35.48
C GLY A 12 43.70 -97.41 34.19
N THR A 13 43.41 -96.24 33.61
CA THR A 13 44.14 -95.67 32.46
C THR A 13 44.72 -94.31 32.84
N SER A 14 46.04 -94.14 32.69
CA SER A 14 46.71 -92.86 32.95
C SER A 14 46.61 -91.94 31.73
N ILE A 15 46.01 -90.77 31.91
CA ILE A 15 45.86 -89.77 30.85
C ILE A 15 46.78 -88.59 31.17
N LYS A 16 47.67 -88.25 30.23
CA LYS A 16 48.57 -87.10 30.37
C LYS A 16 47.76 -85.79 30.33
N GLY A 17 48.09 -84.84 31.19
CA GLY A 17 47.39 -83.56 31.37
C GLY A 17 47.32 -82.70 30.12
N VAL A 18 48.29 -82.85 29.20
CA VAL A 18 48.26 -82.25 27.86
C VAL A 18 47.00 -82.64 27.07
N TRP A 19 46.56 -83.91 27.15
CA TRP A 19 45.37 -84.37 26.43
C TRP A 19 44.08 -83.80 27.02
N ILE A 20 44.00 -83.69 28.34
CA ILE A 20 42.85 -83.06 29.03
C ILE A 20 42.80 -81.57 28.67
N ALA A 21 43.95 -80.90 28.67
CA ALA A 21 44.03 -79.49 28.29
C ALA A 21 43.56 -79.29 26.84
N ILE A 22 44.03 -80.11 25.89
CA ILE A 22 43.59 -80.07 24.49
C ILE A 22 42.07 -80.24 24.40
N VAL A 23 41.51 -81.29 25.01
CA VAL A 23 40.07 -81.56 24.98
C VAL A 23 39.27 -80.46 25.67
N LEU A 24 39.76 -79.91 26.78
CA LEU A 24 39.10 -78.82 27.51
C LEU A 24 39.14 -77.51 26.70
N THR A 25 40.23 -77.25 25.97
CA THR A 25 40.36 -76.07 25.10
C THR A 25 39.43 -76.20 23.88
N PHE A 26 39.38 -77.37 23.25
CA PHE A 26 38.43 -77.65 22.17
C PHE A 26 36.98 -77.66 22.67
N GLY A 27 36.71 -78.26 23.83
CA GLY A 27 35.39 -78.33 24.45
C GLY A 27 34.87 -76.97 24.90
N SER A 28 35.72 -76.09 25.45
CA SER A 28 35.36 -74.71 25.81
C SER A 28 35.13 -73.82 24.58
N THR A 29 35.82 -74.07 23.47
CA THR A 29 35.54 -73.36 22.20
C THR A 29 34.17 -73.73 21.64
N ILE A 30 33.78 -75.02 21.71
CA ILE A 30 32.44 -75.49 21.30
C ILE A 30 31.37 -74.97 22.26
N GLY A 31 31.62 -74.98 23.57
CA GLY A 31 30.70 -74.43 24.58
C GLY A 31 30.50 -72.91 24.50
N GLY A 32 31.57 -72.16 24.19
CA GLY A 32 31.52 -70.71 23.99
C GLY A 32 30.86 -70.28 22.68
N GLY A 33 30.96 -71.10 21.62
CA GLY A 33 30.33 -70.85 20.33
C GLY A 33 28.80 -70.83 20.37
N ILE A 34 28.17 -71.62 21.25
CA ILE A 34 26.71 -71.69 21.38
C ILE A 34 26.13 -70.42 22.02
N TRP A 35 26.81 -69.86 23.03
CA TRP A 35 26.37 -68.63 23.71
C TRP A 35 26.68 -67.36 22.90
N ALA A 36 27.84 -67.31 22.26
CA ALA A 36 28.18 -66.20 21.36
C ALA A 36 27.27 -66.17 20.12
N ALA A 37 26.93 -67.34 19.57
CA ALA A 37 25.96 -67.44 18.49
C ALA A 37 24.57 -66.98 18.93
N SER A 38 24.08 -67.39 20.10
CA SER A 38 22.73 -67.00 20.56
C SER A 38 22.61 -65.50 20.78
N GLN A 39 23.66 -64.84 21.29
CA GLN A 39 23.69 -63.38 21.45
C GLN A 39 23.76 -62.65 20.10
N PHE A 40 24.52 -63.18 19.14
CA PHE A 40 24.60 -62.63 17.80
C PHE A 40 23.25 -62.76 17.05
N PHE A 41 22.55 -63.88 17.21
CA PHE A 41 21.21 -64.07 16.65
C PHE A 41 20.16 -63.19 17.34
N ALA A 42 20.23 -63.01 18.66
CA ALA A 42 19.32 -62.10 19.37
C ALA A 42 19.48 -60.65 18.88
N GLN A 43 20.73 -60.19 18.74
CA GLN A 43 21.02 -58.85 18.25
C GLN A 43 20.68 -58.66 16.76
N LEU A 44 20.90 -59.69 15.93
CA LEU A 44 20.46 -59.68 14.53
C LEU A 44 18.94 -59.65 14.41
N THR A 45 18.22 -60.37 15.26
CA THR A 45 16.75 -60.40 15.24
C THR A 45 16.20 -59.03 15.63
N GLU A 46 16.70 -58.44 16.71
CA GLU A 46 16.31 -57.10 17.17
C GLU A 46 16.65 -56.01 16.15
N GLN A 47 17.83 -56.05 15.52
CA GLN A 47 18.18 -55.12 14.44
C GLN A 47 17.34 -55.34 13.19
N SER A 48 17.01 -56.57 12.83
CA SER A 48 16.16 -56.85 11.67
C SER A 48 14.75 -56.29 11.87
N GLU A 49 14.20 -56.42 13.08
CA GLU A 49 12.89 -55.86 13.43
C GLU A 49 12.92 -54.33 13.46
N ALA A 50 13.99 -53.74 14.01
CA ALA A 50 14.19 -52.29 13.99
C ALA A 50 14.34 -51.72 12.56
N VAL A 51 15.03 -52.44 11.67
CA VAL A 51 15.16 -52.06 10.25
C VAL A 51 13.80 -52.16 9.56
N ILE A 52 13.04 -53.25 9.77
CA ILE A 52 11.69 -53.41 9.22
C ILE A 52 10.77 -52.27 9.68
N ALA A 53 10.77 -51.94 10.97
CA ALA A 53 10.00 -50.84 11.53
C ALA A 53 10.42 -49.47 10.96
N ALA A 54 11.73 -49.25 10.78
CA ALA A 54 12.25 -48.03 10.16
C ALA A 54 11.84 -47.89 8.68
N THR A 55 11.88 -48.99 7.91
CA THR A 55 11.37 -48.99 6.52
C THR A 55 9.88 -48.70 6.44
N ALA A 56 9.07 -49.27 7.34
CA ALA A 56 7.63 -48.98 7.38
C ALA A 56 7.34 -47.51 7.73
N GLN A 57 8.12 -46.91 8.65
CA GLN A 57 8.00 -45.48 8.97
C GLN A 57 8.47 -44.59 7.81
N ALA A 58 9.53 -44.99 7.09
CA ALA A 58 10.02 -44.25 5.93
C ALA A 58 9.02 -44.25 4.77
N GLU A 59 8.34 -45.38 4.53
CA GLU A 59 7.28 -45.50 3.53
C GLU A 59 6.07 -44.63 3.91
N ALA A 60 5.64 -44.67 5.18
CA ALA A 60 4.58 -43.80 5.69
C ALA A 60 4.95 -42.30 5.60
N LEU A 61 6.22 -41.94 5.81
CA LEU A 61 6.70 -40.57 5.67
C LEU A 61 6.72 -40.12 4.20
N ALA A 62 7.13 -40.99 3.28
CA ALA A 62 7.13 -40.73 1.85
C ALA A 62 5.70 -40.43 1.34
N THR A 63 4.72 -41.24 1.74
CA THR A 63 3.31 -40.99 1.41
C THR A 63 2.82 -39.64 1.94
N ARG A 64 3.17 -39.29 3.18
CA ARG A 64 2.80 -37.98 3.76
C ARG A 64 3.45 -36.81 3.02
N PHE A 65 4.69 -36.96 2.57
CA PHE A 65 5.36 -35.94 1.76
C PHE A 65 4.66 -35.74 0.41
N ASP A 66 4.21 -36.82 -0.22
CA ASP A 66 3.48 -36.76 -1.48
C ASP A 66 2.12 -36.08 -1.30
N ASP A 67 1.35 -36.47 -0.26
CA ASP A 67 0.09 -35.82 0.10
C ASP A 67 0.27 -34.31 0.37
N LEU A 68 1.30 -33.93 1.13
CA LEU A 68 1.59 -32.52 1.41
C LEU A 68 1.98 -31.74 0.15
N ARG A 69 2.71 -32.38 -0.77
CA ARG A 69 3.09 -31.80 -2.06
C ARG A 69 1.85 -31.53 -2.90
N ASP A 70 0.93 -32.49 -2.98
CA ASP A 70 -0.31 -32.37 -3.75
C ASP A 70 -1.25 -31.33 -3.15
N ILE A 71 -1.41 -31.30 -1.82
CA ILE A 71 -2.19 -30.27 -1.13
C ILE A 71 -1.61 -28.87 -1.38
N ASN A 72 -0.29 -28.73 -1.32
CA ASN A 72 0.35 -27.46 -1.62
C ASN A 72 0.17 -27.05 -3.08
N ALA A 73 0.28 -27.98 -4.03
CA ALA A 73 0.03 -27.71 -5.45
C ALA A 73 -1.40 -27.22 -5.69
N GLN A 74 -2.40 -27.85 -5.07
CA GLN A 74 -3.80 -27.42 -5.15
C GLN A 74 -4.02 -26.03 -4.54
N ARG A 75 -3.39 -25.73 -3.40
CA ARG A 75 -3.46 -24.38 -2.78
C ARG A 75 -2.83 -23.30 -3.66
N LEU A 76 -1.69 -23.58 -4.27
CA LEU A 76 -1.03 -22.67 -5.21
C LEU A 76 -1.94 -22.40 -6.42
N GLN A 77 -2.53 -23.44 -7.01
CA GLN A 77 -3.46 -23.28 -8.13
C GLN A 77 -4.71 -22.47 -7.74
N ALA A 78 -5.27 -22.72 -6.55
CA ALA A 78 -6.41 -21.96 -6.06
C ALA A 78 -6.07 -20.48 -5.80
N MET A 79 -4.86 -20.19 -5.29
CA MET A 79 -4.38 -18.82 -5.14
C MET A 79 -4.16 -18.13 -6.48
N ASP A 80 -3.62 -18.83 -7.48
CA ASP A 80 -3.41 -18.29 -8.82
C ASP A 80 -4.73 -17.87 -9.48
N VAL A 81 -5.75 -18.74 -9.40
CA VAL A 81 -7.11 -18.42 -9.87
C VAL A 81 -7.70 -17.24 -9.10
N LYS A 82 -7.51 -17.18 -7.78
CA LYS A 82 -8.00 -16.06 -6.97
C LYS A 82 -7.30 -14.75 -7.34
N LEU A 83 -5.99 -14.78 -7.54
CA LEU A 83 -5.19 -13.62 -7.95
C LEU A 83 -5.63 -13.14 -9.34
N SER A 84 -5.78 -14.05 -10.31
CA SER A 84 -6.30 -13.74 -11.64
C SER A 84 -7.69 -13.10 -11.60
N ASN A 85 -8.62 -13.66 -10.81
CA ASN A 85 -9.95 -13.09 -10.63
C ASN A 85 -9.91 -11.71 -9.94
N MET A 86 -9.04 -11.53 -8.95
CA MET A 86 -8.85 -10.24 -8.27
C MET A 86 -8.20 -9.20 -9.21
N GLU A 87 -7.24 -9.60 -10.03
CA GLU A 87 -6.59 -8.73 -11.01
C GLU A 87 -7.59 -8.28 -12.09
N GLN A 88 -8.40 -9.19 -12.62
CA GLN A 88 -9.48 -8.87 -13.56
C GLN A 88 -10.51 -7.92 -12.94
N ALA A 89 -10.93 -8.18 -11.69
CA ALA A 89 -11.87 -7.32 -10.98
C ALA A 89 -11.29 -5.93 -10.68
N MET A 90 -10.02 -5.84 -10.25
CA MET A 90 -9.35 -4.57 -10.01
C MET A 90 -9.13 -3.78 -11.29
N THR A 91 -8.62 -4.41 -12.36
CA THR A 91 -8.36 -3.71 -13.63
C THR A 91 -9.64 -3.22 -14.29
N ALA A 92 -10.71 -4.03 -14.30
CA ALA A 92 -11.99 -3.59 -14.83
C ALA A 92 -12.61 -2.46 -13.97
N ALA A 93 -12.68 -2.64 -12.65
CA ALA A 93 -13.29 -1.67 -11.76
C ALA A 93 -12.53 -0.34 -11.70
N ASP A 94 -11.20 -0.37 -11.70
CA ASP A 94 -10.39 0.85 -11.60
C ASP A 94 -10.36 1.60 -12.94
N VAL A 95 -10.29 0.91 -14.08
CA VAL A 95 -10.36 1.57 -15.40
C VAL A 95 -11.74 2.19 -15.65
N GLU A 96 -12.84 1.49 -15.35
CA GLU A 96 -14.19 2.03 -15.53
C GLU A 96 -14.46 3.22 -14.59
N ASN A 97 -14.04 3.11 -13.33
CA ASN A 97 -14.19 4.20 -12.35
C ASN A 97 -13.31 5.41 -12.71
N LEU A 98 -12.05 5.19 -13.10
CA LEU A 98 -11.17 6.27 -13.55
C LEU A 98 -11.68 6.92 -14.84
N GLN A 99 -12.21 6.15 -15.80
CA GLN A 99 -12.82 6.70 -17.01
C GLN A 99 -14.07 7.53 -16.70
N GLY A 100 -14.93 7.06 -15.79
CA GLY A 100 -16.10 7.82 -15.33
C GLY A 100 -15.70 9.13 -14.66
N LYS A 101 -14.73 9.08 -13.73
CA LYS A 101 -14.20 10.28 -13.07
C LYS A 101 -13.50 11.23 -14.04
N LEU A 102 -12.79 10.72 -15.05
CA LEU A 102 -12.16 11.53 -16.09
C LEU A 102 -13.20 12.15 -17.03
N ALA A 103 -14.28 11.45 -17.36
CA ALA A 103 -15.39 11.98 -18.14
C ALA A 103 -16.14 13.07 -17.36
N GLU A 104 -16.39 12.86 -16.06
CA GLU A 104 -16.96 13.87 -15.16
C GLU A 104 -16.04 15.07 -15.00
N LEU A 105 -14.74 14.85 -14.80
CA LEU A 105 -13.73 15.91 -14.77
C LEU A 105 -13.70 16.67 -16.10
N GLY A 106 -13.75 15.99 -17.23
CA GLY A 106 -13.81 16.60 -18.56
C GLY A 106 -15.05 17.47 -18.75
N ALA A 107 -16.23 16.98 -18.36
CA ALA A 107 -17.48 17.75 -18.41
C ALA A 107 -17.41 19.00 -17.51
N ASN A 108 -16.88 18.84 -16.29
CA ASN A 108 -16.69 19.96 -15.36
C ASN A 108 -15.67 20.98 -15.89
N LEU A 109 -14.57 20.54 -16.51
CA LEU A 109 -13.59 21.44 -17.12
C LEU A 109 -14.19 22.23 -18.30
N VAL A 110 -15.01 21.60 -19.14
CA VAL A 110 -15.73 22.31 -20.22
C VAL A 110 -16.68 23.35 -19.64
N SER A 111 -17.48 23.00 -18.62
CA SER A 111 -18.37 23.94 -17.94
C SER A 111 -17.63 25.13 -17.31
N ILE A 112 -16.47 24.88 -16.68
CA ILE A 112 -15.60 25.94 -16.14
C ILE A 112 -15.06 26.83 -17.26
N MET A 113 -14.64 26.25 -18.39
CA MET A 113 -14.15 27.02 -19.53
C MET A 113 -15.24 27.93 -20.12
N ASP A 114 -16.47 27.43 -20.27
CA ASP A 114 -17.59 28.22 -20.77
C ASP A 114 -17.91 29.38 -19.80
N ALA A 115 -17.93 29.11 -18.49
CA ALA A 115 -18.11 30.14 -17.47
C ALA A 115 -16.97 31.17 -17.49
N GLN A 116 -15.72 30.75 -17.70
CA GLN A 116 -14.58 31.66 -17.84
C GLN A 116 -14.67 32.53 -19.10
N GLN A 117 -15.19 32.00 -20.20
CA GLN A 117 -15.43 32.78 -21.42
C GLN A 117 -16.50 33.85 -21.20
N GLU A 118 -17.60 33.52 -20.52
CA GLU A 118 -18.63 34.49 -20.16
C GLU A 118 -18.08 35.58 -19.22
N LEU A 119 -17.26 35.21 -18.24
CA LEU A 119 -16.61 36.17 -17.34
C LEU A 119 -15.65 37.12 -18.07
N LEU A 120 -14.95 36.64 -19.11
CA LEU A 120 -14.12 37.50 -19.95
C LEU A 120 -14.94 38.52 -20.72
N ASP A 121 -16.10 38.12 -21.28
CA ASP A 121 -17.01 39.05 -21.95
C ASP A 121 -17.58 40.08 -20.97
N ILE A 122 -18.01 39.64 -19.78
CA ILE A 122 -18.50 40.54 -18.72
C ILE A 122 -17.41 41.53 -18.32
N ARG A 123 -16.16 41.08 -18.16
CA ARG A 123 -15.03 41.96 -17.85
C ARG A 123 -14.85 43.03 -18.93
N ASP A 124 -14.90 42.65 -20.20
CA ASP A 124 -14.72 43.59 -21.31
C ASP A 124 -15.88 44.61 -21.37
N ARG A 125 -17.12 44.17 -21.10
CA ARG A 125 -18.29 45.04 -20.99
C ARG A 125 -18.20 45.98 -19.79
N ILE A 126 -17.72 45.51 -18.63
CA ILE A 126 -17.48 46.35 -17.45
C ILE A 126 -16.43 47.41 -17.76
N ALA A 127 -15.31 47.05 -18.39
CA ALA A 127 -14.27 48.02 -18.77
C ALA A 127 -14.83 49.13 -19.69
N LEU A 128 -15.71 48.77 -20.63
CA LEU A 128 -16.40 49.74 -21.48
C LEU A 128 -17.35 50.65 -20.69
N VAL A 129 -18.11 50.07 -19.75
CA VAL A 129 -19.05 50.81 -18.89
C VAL A 129 -18.29 51.74 -17.94
N GLU A 130 -17.20 51.29 -17.32
CA GLU A 130 -16.35 52.11 -16.45
C GLU A 130 -15.79 53.31 -17.20
N LYS A 131 -15.29 53.10 -18.43
CA LYS A 131 -14.83 54.20 -19.28
C LYS A 131 -15.96 55.20 -19.58
N THR A 132 -17.13 54.71 -19.99
CA THR A 132 -18.28 55.57 -20.33
C THR A 132 -18.81 56.31 -19.11
N SER A 133 -18.82 55.64 -17.95
CA SER A 133 -19.19 56.23 -16.67
C SER A 133 -18.21 57.33 -16.27
N SER A 134 -16.91 57.10 -16.40
CA SER A 134 -15.87 58.11 -16.15
C SER A 134 -16.01 59.32 -17.08
N GLU A 135 -16.23 59.11 -18.38
CA GLU A 135 -16.49 60.21 -19.32
C GLU A 135 -17.77 60.98 -18.97
N THR A 136 -18.80 60.28 -18.49
CA THR A 136 -20.07 60.87 -18.07
C THR A 136 -19.90 61.70 -16.80
N GLU A 137 -19.19 61.16 -15.80
CA GLU A 137 -18.86 61.86 -14.56
C GLU A 137 -18.10 63.16 -14.85
N LEU A 138 -17.09 63.11 -15.72
CA LEU A 138 -16.35 64.31 -16.14
C LEU A 138 -17.26 65.34 -16.82
N ARG A 139 -18.15 64.92 -17.71
CA ARG A 139 -19.11 65.83 -18.37
C ARG A 139 -20.12 66.42 -17.40
N VAL A 140 -20.63 65.62 -16.45
CA VAL A 140 -21.59 66.07 -15.44
C VAL A 140 -20.92 67.06 -14.49
N SER A 141 -19.71 66.76 -14.02
CA SER A 141 -18.94 67.69 -13.18
C SER A 141 -18.67 69.00 -13.90
N GLY A 142 -18.21 68.96 -15.16
CA GLY A 142 -17.99 70.18 -15.94
C GLY A 142 -19.27 71.00 -16.18
N LYS A 143 -20.41 70.33 -16.39
CA LYS A 143 -21.72 71.02 -16.45
C LYS A 143 -22.08 71.62 -15.09
N LEU A 144 -21.88 70.91 -14.00
CA LEU A 144 -22.15 71.40 -12.65
C LEU A 144 -21.33 72.66 -12.34
N ASP A 145 -20.04 72.65 -12.68
CA ASP A 145 -19.17 73.83 -12.54
C ASP A 145 -19.68 74.99 -13.38
N SER A 146 -20.07 74.75 -14.63
CA SER A 146 -20.65 75.80 -15.48
C SER A 146 -21.95 76.37 -14.90
N LEU A 147 -22.82 75.53 -14.31
CA LEU A 147 -24.03 75.98 -13.64
C LEU A 147 -23.73 76.80 -12.39
N ASN A 148 -22.74 76.40 -11.59
CA ASN A 148 -22.29 77.18 -10.42
C ASN A 148 -21.76 78.56 -10.85
N THR A 149 -20.95 78.63 -11.92
CA THR A 149 -20.49 79.94 -12.43
C THR A 149 -21.62 80.80 -12.98
N LEU A 150 -22.65 80.20 -13.57
CA LEU A 150 -23.84 80.93 -14.01
C LEU A 150 -24.63 81.46 -12.81
N ASP A 151 -24.85 80.65 -11.78
CA ASP A 151 -25.50 81.07 -10.52
C ASP A 151 -24.77 82.26 -9.88
N ASP A 152 -23.44 82.23 -9.80
CA ASP A 152 -22.64 83.35 -9.29
C ASP A 152 -22.79 84.62 -10.13
N ARG A 153 -22.85 84.48 -11.47
CA ARG A 153 -23.08 85.62 -12.37
C ARG A 153 -24.49 86.18 -12.21
N PHE A 154 -25.50 85.33 -12.04
CA PHE A 154 -26.87 85.75 -11.78
C PHE A 154 -26.99 86.50 -10.44
N LYS A 155 -26.35 86.00 -9.37
CA LYS A 155 -26.29 86.71 -8.08
C LYS A 155 -25.62 88.08 -8.16
N ARG A 156 -24.56 88.22 -8.96
CA ARG A 156 -23.94 89.52 -9.23
C ARG A 156 -24.86 90.44 -10.02
N PHE A 157 -25.50 89.91 -11.05
CA PHE A 157 -26.46 90.66 -11.86
C PHE A 157 -27.65 91.15 -11.02
N GLU A 158 -28.20 90.32 -10.13
CA GLU A 158 -29.24 90.71 -9.18
C GLU A 158 -28.78 91.87 -8.30
N ARG A 159 -27.56 91.80 -7.74
CA ARG A 159 -26.98 92.91 -6.98
C ARG A 159 -26.79 94.18 -7.80
N ASP A 160 -26.25 94.06 -9.01
CA ASP A 160 -26.05 95.21 -9.89
C ASP A 160 -27.40 95.87 -10.26
N MET A 161 -28.46 95.06 -10.46
CA MET A 161 -29.82 95.55 -10.67
C MET A 161 -30.40 96.26 -9.45
N ASP A 162 -30.20 95.71 -8.25
CA ASP A 162 -30.60 96.34 -6.99
C ASP A 162 -29.85 97.67 -6.77
N ASP A 163 -28.53 97.70 -7.01
CA ASP A 163 -27.69 98.89 -6.90
C ASP A 163 -28.11 99.98 -7.90
N LEU A 164 -28.43 99.59 -9.15
CA LEU A 164 -28.96 100.52 -10.16
C LEU A 164 -30.31 101.08 -9.75
N TRP A 165 -31.19 100.26 -9.18
CA TRP A 165 -32.49 100.72 -8.69
C TRP A 165 -32.31 101.74 -7.56
N MET A 166 -31.41 101.46 -6.60
CA MET A 166 -31.06 102.39 -5.52
C MET A 166 -30.44 103.69 -6.04
N ALA A 167 -29.57 103.63 -7.06
CA ALA A 167 -28.94 104.80 -7.65
C ALA A 167 -29.93 105.68 -8.44
N ILE A 168 -30.87 105.06 -9.17
CA ILE A 168 -31.96 105.77 -9.85
C ILE A 168 -32.86 106.45 -8.83
N ASP A 169 -33.19 105.77 -7.73
CA ASP A 169 -33.99 106.35 -6.66
C ASP A 169 -33.28 107.53 -5.98
N ALA A 170 -31.98 107.39 -5.69
CA ALA A 170 -31.15 108.45 -5.10
C ALA A 170 -30.90 109.66 -6.01
N THR A 171 -30.98 109.50 -7.34
CA THR A 171 -30.79 110.58 -8.31
C THR A 171 -32.10 111.24 -8.75
N ASN A 172 -33.24 110.78 -8.22
CA ASN A 172 -34.54 111.37 -8.46
C ASN A 172 -34.66 112.73 -7.74
N PRO A 173 -34.83 113.87 -8.45
CA PRO A 173 -34.84 115.22 -7.85
C PRO A 173 -36.05 115.52 -6.95
N LEU A 174 -36.91 114.54 -6.65
CA LEU A 174 -38.06 114.66 -5.76
C LEU A 174 -38.06 113.64 -4.59
N GLY A 175 -37.02 112.82 -4.47
CA GLY A 175 -36.94 111.73 -3.47
C GLY A 175 -35.78 111.92 -2.50
N GLY A 176 -35.99 112.75 -1.47
CA GLY A 176 -35.13 112.81 -0.29
C GLY A 176 -35.90 112.32 0.94
N ASN A 177 -35.44 111.22 1.53
CA ASN A 177 -35.31 110.94 2.96
C ASN A 177 -34.46 109.67 3.13
#